data_AF-A0A2I0IA49-F1
#
_entry.id   AF-A0A2I0IA49-F1
#
_cell.length_a   1.000
_cell.length_b   1.000
_cell.length_c   1.000
_cell.angle_alpha   90.00
_cell.angle_beta   90.00
_cell.angle_gamma   90.00
#
_symmetry.space_group_name_H-M   'P 1'
#
loop_
_entity.id
_entity.type
_entity.pdbx_description
1 polymer ?
#
loop_
_entity_poly.entity_id
_entity_poly.type
_entity_poly.pdbx_seq_one_letter_code
_entity_poly.pdbx_strand_id
1 'polypeptide(L)'
;MTQEDYDEVSKRALQLFDYGQRVAADHGLILVDTKYEFGKGHDGSILLIDEVHTPDSSRYWIGQSYEECFQNGLEPENVDKEFLRLWFKSHCNPYKDEVLPEAPKDLVCELAWRYASMVCLT
;
A
#
# COMPACT_ATOMS: atom_id res chain seq x y z
N MET A 1 20.32 -15.58 2.09
CA MET A 1 19.39 -15.71 3.22
C MET A 1 19.41 -17.15 3.67
N THR A 2 19.68 -17.42 4.96
CA THR A 2 19.58 -18.78 5.53
C THR A 2 18.11 -19.10 5.85
N GLN A 3 17.81 -20.36 6.21
CA GLN A 3 16.47 -20.74 6.67
C GLN A 3 16.08 -19.97 7.95
N GLU A 4 17.01 -19.84 8.89
CA GLU A 4 16.82 -19.07 10.12
C GLU A 4 16.53 -17.59 9.84
N ASP A 5 17.25 -16.98 8.90
CA ASP A 5 16.98 -15.61 8.45
C ASP A 5 15.56 -15.48 7.89
N TYR A 6 15.14 -16.43 7.06
CA TYR A 6 13.80 -16.43 6.46
C TYR A 6 12.70 -16.57 7.51
N ASP A 7 12.85 -17.51 8.45
CA ASP A 7 11.85 -17.77 9.48
C ASP A 7 11.67 -16.54 10.39
N GLU A 8 12.76 -15.87 10.76
CA GLU A 8 12.72 -14.64 11.55
C GLU A 8 12.07 -13.48 10.78
N VAL A 9 12.45 -13.27 9.50
CA VAL A 9 11.86 -12.23 8.65
C VAL A 9 10.36 -12.47 8.44
N SER A 10 9.98 -13.70 8.10
CA SER A 10 8.59 -14.08 7.85
C SER A 10 7.72 -13.85 9.09
N LYS A 11 8.21 -14.30 10.26
CA LYS A 11 7.54 -14.06 11.55
C LYS A 11 7.34 -12.57 11.82
N ARG A 12 8.39 -11.76 11.68
CA ARG A 12 8.32 -10.31 11.94
C ARG A 12 7.38 -9.59 10.96
N ALA A 13 7.44 -9.94 9.67
CA ALA A 13 6.56 -9.38 8.65
C ALA A 13 5.08 -9.64 8.96
N LEU A 14 4.74 -10.87 9.36
CA LEU A 14 3.37 -11.23 9.73
C LEU A 14 2.91 -10.53 11.01
N GLN A 15 3.78 -10.39 12.02
CA GLN A 15 3.47 -9.64 13.25
C GLN A 15 3.23 -8.15 12.99
N LEU A 16 4.05 -7.53 12.13
CA LEU A 16 3.85 -6.14 11.70
C LEU A 16 2.56 -5.99 10.91
N PHE A 17 2.23 -6.94 10.05
CA PHE A 17 1.01 -6.91 9.25
C PHE A 17 -0.25 -7.01 10.12
N ASP A 18 -0.26 -7.95 11.06
CA ASP A 18 -1.34 -8.10 12.05
C ASP A 18 -1.51 -6.85 12.92
N TYR A 19 -0.41 -6.19 13.32
CA TYR A 19 -0.48 -4.89 13.99
C TYR A 19 -1.07 -3.80 13.09
N GLY A 20 -0.58 -3.67 11.85
CA GLY A 20 -1.06 -2.69 10.88
C GLY A 20 -2.55 -2.86 10.57
N GLN A 21 -3.02 -4.10 10.45
CA GLN A 21 -4.44 -4.41 10.23
C GLN A 21 -5.32 -3.93 11.38
N ARG A 22 -4.89 -4.11 12.64
CA ARG A 22 -5.63 -3.57 13.80
C ARG A 22 -5.69 -2.05 13.76
N VAL A 23 -4.56 -1.39 13.56
CA VAL A 23 -4.51 0.09 13.53
C VAL A 23 -5.35 0.64 12.38
N ALA A 24 -5.30 0.02 11.19
CA ALA A 24 -6.13 0.41 10.06
C ALA A 24 -7.63 0.24 10.38
N ALA A 25 -8.01 -0.88 10.98
CA ALA A 25 -9.39 -1.16 11.34
C ALA A 25 -9.95 -0.15 12.36
N ASP A 26 -9.14 0.27 13.34
CA ASP A 26 -9.52 1.31 14.31
C ASP A 26 -9.87 2.66 13.65
N HIS A 27 -9.34 2.89 12.44
CA HIS A 27 -9.58 4.10 11.65
C HIS A 27 -10.52 3.87 10.46
N GLY A 28 -11.25 2.75 10.44
CA GLY A 28 -12.24 2.45 9.40
C GLY A 28 -11.63 2.05 8.05
N LEU A 29 -10.35 1.67 8.03
CA LEU A 29 -9.64 1.20 6.85
C LEU A 29 -9.40 -0.31 6.91
N ILE A 30 -9.17 -0.93 5.76
CA ILE A 30 -8.72 -2.31 5.63
C ILE A 30 -7.33 -2.28 5.00
N LEU A 31 -6.31 -2.71 5.74
CA LEU A 31 -4.98 -2.98 5.19
C LEU A 31 -4.99 -4.35 4.49
N VAL A 32 -5.01 -4.31 3.15
CA VAL A 32 -5.19 -5.50 2.30
C VAL A 32 -3.88 -6.27 2.15
N ASP A 33 -2.81 -5.55 1.82
CA ASP A 33 -1.45 -6.07 1.69
C ASP A 33 -0.43 -4.96 1.89
N THR A 34 0.83 -5.35 2.13
CA THR A 34 1.96 -4.43 2.24
C THR A 34 3.27 -5.13 1.89
N LYS A 35 4.23 -4.36 1.38
CA LYS A 35 5.62 -4.77 1.19
C LYS A 35 6.46 -4.29 2.38
N TYR A 36 7.33 -5.15 2.90
CA TYR A 36 8.35 -4.78 3.87
C TYR A 36 9.73 -5.04 3.28
N GLU A 37 10.71 -4.23 3.68
CA GLU A 37 12.10 -4.47 3.39
C GLU A 37 12.87 -4.71 4.68
N PHE A 38 13.73 -5.73 4.66
CA PHE A 38 14.57 -6.08 5.80
C PHE A 38 16.04 -6.13 5.37
N GLY A 39 16.89 -5.48 6.15
CA GLY A 39 18.34 -5.55 6.03
C GLY A 39 18.95 -6.52 7.05
N LYS A 40 20.17 -6.99 6.78
CA LYS A 40 20.98 -7.74 7.74
C LYS A 40 22.16 -6.89 8.18
N GLY A 41 22.23 -6.60 9.48
CA GLY A 41 23.31 -5.83 10.09
C GLY A 41 24.64 -6.59 10.11
N HIS A 42 25.74 -5.87 10.34
CA HIS A 42 27.08 -6.46 10.44
C HIS A 42 27.23 -7.47 11.58
N ASP A 43 26.43 -7.32 12.64
CA ASP A 43 26.33 -8.23 13.78
C ASP A 43 25.41 -9.44 13.52
N GLY A 44 24.81 -9.52 12.33
CA GLY A 44 23.87 -10.56 11.94
C GLY A 44 22.41 -10.26 12.30
N SER A 45 22.10 -9.12 12.93
CA SER A 45 20.73 -8.74 13.28
C SER A 45 19.86 -8.48 12.04
N ILE A 46 18.59 -8.88 12.10
CA ILE A 46 17.57 -8.53 11.09
C ILE A 46 16.94 -7.19 11.48
N LEU A 47 17.02 -6.22 10.56
CA LEU A 47 16.55 -4.85 10.75
C LEU A 47 15.42 -4.57 9.78
N LEU A 48 14.31 -4.03 10.30
CA LEU A 48 13.27 -3.43 9.45
C LEU A 48 13.83 -2.11 8.90
N ILE A 49 13.72 -1.93 7.59
CA ILE A 49 14.17 -0.75 6.88
C ILE A 49 13.05 -0.24 5.96
N ASP A 50 13.36 0.77 5.15
CA ASP A 50 12.43 1.42 4.23
C ASP A 50 11.19 2.00 4.94
N GLU A 51 10.19 2.41 4.17
CA GLU A 51 8.89 2.83 4.68
C GLU A 51 8.00 1.65 5.09
N VAL A 52 7.01 1.93 5.96
CA VAL A 52 6.10 0.93 6.53
C VAL A 52 4.69 1.50 6.54
N HIS A 53 3.72 0.73 6.04
CA HIS A 53 2.29 1.04 6.13
C HIS A 53 1.88 2.35 5.44
N THR A 54 2.66 2.80 4.45
CA THR A 54 2.38 3.99 3.64
C THR A 54 1.48 3.64 2.44
N PRO A 55 0.79 4.60 1.79
CA PRO A 55 -0.01 4.31 0.60
C PRO A 55 0.83 3.94 -0.64
N ASP A 56 2.15 4.06 -0.55
CA ASP A 56 3.12 3.66 -1.56
C ASP A 56 3.41 2.16 -1.48
N SER A 57 3.62 1.68 -0.25
CA SER A 57 4.05 0.32 0.08
C SER A 57 2.89 -0.62 0.43
N SER A 58 1.70 -0.07 0.64
CA SER A 58 0.51 -0.81 1.11
C SER A 58 -0.74 -0.48 0.29
N ARG A 59 -1.67 -1.45 0.25
CA ARG A 59 -3.02 -1.23 -0.25
C ARG A 59 -4.01 -1.04 0.88
N TYR A 60 -4.81 0.02 0.78
CA TYR A 60 -5.80 0.40 1.78
C TYR A 60 -7.17 0.57 1.15
N TRP A 61 -8.15 -0.15 1.67
CA TRP A 61 -9.55 0.05 1.32
C TRP A 61 -10.30 0.80 2.41
N ILE A 62 -11.34 1.53 2.02
CA ILE A 62 -12.30 2.13 2.94
C ILE A 62 -13.23 1.01 3.42
N GLY A 63 -13.17 0.67 4.70
CA GLY A 63 -13.85 -0.51 5.25
C GLY A 63 -15.36 -0.52 5.07
N GLN A 64 -16.00 0.67 5.10
CA GLN A 64 -17.45 0.81 4.90
C GLN A 64 -17.88 0.52 3.46
N SER A 65 -17.01 0.69 2.47
CA SER A 65 -17.31 0.43 1.06
C SER A 65 -17.19 -1.05 0.68
N TYR A 66 -16.39 -1.82 1.44
CA TYR A 66 -15.94 -3.14 1.02
C TYR A 66 -17.08 -4.12 0.72
N GLU A 67 -18.01 -4.28 1.65
CA GLU A 67 -19.07 -5.29 1.54
C GLU A 67 -20.01 -4.98 0.36
N GLU A 68 -20.42 -3.72 0.21
CA GLU A 68 -21.30 -3.29 -0.89
C GLU A 68 -20.61 -3.44 -2.25
N CYS A 69 -19.36 -2.96 -2.38
CA CYS A 69 -18.59 -3.10 -3.61
C CYS A 69 -18.40 -4.58 -3.97
N PHE A 70 -18.03 -5.41 -3.01
CA PHE A 70 -17.82 -6.84 -3.21
C PHE A 70 -19.08 -7.55 -3.70
N GLN A 71 -20.23 -7.29 -3.08
CA GLN A 71 -21.52 -7.87 -3.50
C GLN A 71 -21.93 -7.46 -4.92
N ASN A 72 -21.52 -6.28 -5.36
CA ASN A 72 -21.79 -5.76 -6.71
C ASN A 72 -20.69 -6.13 -7.73
N GLY A 73 -19.65 -6.87 -7.34
CA GLY A 73 -18.52 -7.19 -8.21
C GLY A 73 -17.67 -5.97 -8.59
N LEU A 74 -17.70 -4.94 -7.76
CA LEU A 74 -16.94 -3.70 -7.89
C LEU A 74 -15.68 -3.75 -7.02
N GLU A 75 -14.68 -2.96 -7.41
CA GLU A 75 -13.49 -2.74 -6.59
C GLU A 75 -13.85 -1.86 -5.38
N PRO A 76 -13.42 -2.21 -4.15
CA PRO A 76 -13.60 -1.36 -2.98
C PRO A 76 -12.95 0.01 -3.17
N GLU A 77 -13.53 1.04 -2.55
CA GLU A 77 -12.91 2.36 -2.55
C GLU A 77 -11.54 2.29 -1.85
N ASN A 78 -10.54 2.95 -2.43
CA ASN A 78 -9.16 2.90 -1.98
C ASN A 78 -8.58 4.30 -1.75
N VAL A 79 -7.56 4.38 -0.90
CA VAL A 79 -6.81 5.62 -0.61
C VAL A 79 -5.36 5.57 -1.10
N ASP A 80 -4.98 4.47 -1.74
CA ASP A 80 -3.62 4.22 -2.24
C ASP A 80 -3.43 4.68 -3.70
N LYS A 81 -2.26 4.32 -4.29
CA LYS A 81 -1.87 4.70 -5.66
C LYS A 81 -2.65 4.00 -6.78
N GLU A 82 -3.58 3.09 -6.49
CA GLU A 82 -4.16 2.25 -7.54
C GLU A 82 -4.94 3.06 -8.58
N PHE A 83 -5.68 4.10 -8.19
CA PHE A 83 -6.39 4.95 -9.15
C PHE A 83 -5.44 5.65 -10.16
N LEU A 84 -4.25 6.07 -9.70
CA LEU A 84 -3.21 6.65 -10.56
C LEU A 84 -2.69 5.61 -11.55
N ARG A 85 -2.45 4.37 -11.08
CA ARG A 85 -1.99 3.25 -11.93
C ARG A 85 -3.04 2.90 -12.98
N LEU A 86 -4.31 2.82 -12.59
CA LEU A 86 -5.42 2.54 -13.49
C LEU A 86 -5.55 3.63 -14.56
N TRP A 87 -5.40 4.90 -14.19
CA TRP A 87 -5.41 6.01 -15.14
C TRP A 87 -4.27 5.88 -16.16
N PHE A 88 -3.02 5.65 -15.74
CA PHE A 88 -1.92 5.47 -16.67
C PHE A 88 -2.11 4.23 -17.56
N LYS A 89 -2.61 3.12 -17.01
CA LYS A 89 -2.90 1.89 -17.76
C LYS A 89 -3.97 2.09 -18.85
N SER A 90 -4.92 3.01 -18.65
CA SER A 90 -5.95 3.30 -19.65
C SER A 90 -5.54 4.35 -20.70
N HIS A 91 -4.47 5.12 -20.44
CA HIS A 91 -4.04 6.23 -21.31
C HIS A 91 -2.70 6.01 -22.00
N CYS A 92 -1.88 5.05 -21.52
CA CYS A 92 -0.60 4.70 -22.14
C CYS A 92 -0.15 3.28 -21.74
N ASN A 93 0.91 2.80 -22.37
CA ASN A 93 1.68 1.66 -21.89
C ASN A 93 2.97 2.13 -21.21
N PRO A 94 3.01 2.25 -19.87
CA PRO A 94 4.16 2.80 -19.15
C PRO A 94 5.44 1.96 -19.27
N TYR A 95 5.34 0.73 -19.81
CA TYR A 95 6.48 -0.16 -20.02
C TYR A 95 7.01 -0.14 -21.45
N LYS A 96 6.33 0.54 -22.38
CA LYS A 96 6.67 0.51 -23.82
C LYS A 96 6.72 1.88 -24.48
N ASP A 97 5.91 2.82 -24.02
CA ASP A 97 5.79 4.12 -24.66
C ASP A 97 6.98 5.00 -24.26
N GLU A 98 7.63 5.64 -25.22
CA GLU A 98 8.79 6.52 -24.98
C GLU A 98 8.39 7.82 -24.26
N VAL A 99 7.16 8.29 -24.50
CA VAL A 99 6.62 9.51 -23.90
C VAL A 99 5.32 9.16 -23.19
N LEU A 100 5.31 9.38 -21.88
CA LEU A 100 4.13 9.21 -21.04
C LEU A 100 3.30 10.50 -21.04
N PRO A 101 1.97 10.41 -21.01
CA PRO A 101 1.12 11.59 -20.85
C PRO A 101 1.38 12.25 -19.49
N GLU A 102 1.28 13.57 -19.43
CA GLU A 102 1.26 14.26 -18.14
C GLU A 102 0.01 13.88 -17.35
N ALA A 103 0.16 13.62 -16.05
CA ALA A 103 -0.97 13.37 -15.18
C ALA A 103 -1.86 14.63 -15.10
N PRO A 104 -3.18 14.49 -15.29
CA PRO A 104 -4.13 15.60 -15.13
C PRO A 104 -4.02 16.23 -13.74
N LYS A 105 -4.20 17.55 -13.66
CA LYS A 105 -4.02 18.29 -12.39
C LYS A 105 -4.97 17.81 -11.30
N ASP A 106 -6.20 17.49 -11.67
CA ASP A 106 -7.21 16.89 -10.80
C ASP A 106 -6.75 15.54 -10.24
N LEU A 107 -6.15 14.68 -11.06
CA LEU A 107 -5.57 13.41 -10.63
C LEU A 107 -4.41 13.62 -9.63
N VAL A 108 -3.56 14.63 -9.86
CA VAL A 108 -2.47 15.00 -8.96
C VAL A 108 -3.02 15.57 -7.63
N CYS A 109 -4.03 16.43 -7.69
CA CYS A 109 -4.68 16.99 -6.51
C CYS A 109 -5.38 15.90 -5.68
N GLU A 110 -6.05 14.96 -6.34
CA GLU A 110 -6.67 13.81 -5.67
C GLU A 110 -5.63 12.93 -4.97
N LEU A 111 -4.49 12.66 -5.63
CA LEU A 111 -3.38 11.93 -5.02
C LEU A 111 -2.90 12.62 -3.74
N ALA A 112 -2.63 13.92 -3.82
CA ALA A 112 -2.17 14.70 -2.67
C ALA A 112 -3.20 14.69 -1.52
N TRP A 113 -4.49 14.82 -1.86
CA TRP A 113 -5.57 14.79 -0.87
C TRP A 113 -5.71 13.43 -0.19
N ARG A 114 -5.65 12.32 -0.94
CA ARG A 114 -5.72 10.96 -0.37
C ARG A 114 -4.56 10.71 0.62
N TYR A 115 -3.37 11.19 0.30
CA TYR A 115 -2.18 11.07 1.17
C TYR A 115 -2.33 11.89 2.44
N ALA A 116 -2.78 13.14 2.31
CA ALA A 116 -3.04 14.00 3.47
C ALA A 116 -4.12 13.42 4.37
N SER A 117 -5.16 12.82 3.78
CA SER A 117 -6.25 12.20 4.53
C SER A 117 -5.77 11.00 5.36
N MET A 118 -4.87 10.17 4.83
CA MET A 118 -4.28 9.07 5.60
C MET A 118 -3.44 9.55 6.79
N VAL A 119 -2.67 10.63 6.66
CA VAL A 119 -1.90 11.18 7.79
C VAL A 119 -2.82 11.72 8.89
N CYS A 120 -3.98 12.27 8.53
CA CYS A 120 -4.98 12.74 9.49
C CYS A 120 -5.80 11.62 10.15
N LEU A 121 -5.70 10.39 9.64
CA LEU A 121 -6.37 9.19 10.17
C LEU A 121 -5.44 8.38 11.09
N THR A 122 -4.35 8.96 11.59
CA THR A 122 -3.40 8.35 12.55
C THR A 122 -3.02 9.35 13.62
#